data_AF-A0A1Q6X8L9-F1
#
_entry.id   AF-A0A1Q6X8L9-F1
#
_cell.length_a   1.000
_cell.length_b   1.000
_cell.length_c   1.000
_cell.angle_alpha   90.00
_cell.angle_beta   90.00
_cell.angle_gamma   90.00
#
_symmetry.space_group_name_H-M   'P 1'
#
loop_
_entity.id
_entity.type
_entity.pdbx_description
1 polymer ?
#
loop_
_entity_poly.entity_id
_entity_poly.type
_entity_poly.pdbx_seq_one_letter_code
_entity_poly.pdbx_strand_id
1 'polypeptide(L)'
;MGVPTLGCPCRVCKSNDPRDKRLRPSVLISRGGRNVLIDTSPDFRQQALRVGLERLDAILLTHGHADHILGFDDIRPFNIRQRSALPVYSNEETFRVIRRVFAYVFDDKPTLSTVPSVTLNTVRSPFELLGIPFVPVPLLHGEMEVLGFRFGRAAYLTDFSAVPDASMALLEGLDELVLDALRDIPHPMHQTVEQALALIQQLNPRRAWFTHIAHDLPHSETNERLLKMGHPHVQLAYDGLEFEVQADASDKVSGEHGVSQVSNAATAGARSTRLSAFSSSRAWASRYATDSSRHRRARPDPQFGLHSAHV
;
A
#
# COMPACT_ATOMS: atom_id res chain seq x y z
N MET A 1 -1.82 -8.97 -14.27
CA MET A 1 -2.67 -9.15 -15.48
C MET A 1 -4.13 -8.68 -15.34
N GLY A 2 -4.84 -8.96 -14.24
CA GLY A 2 -6.25 -8.56 -14.08
C GLY A 2 -7.29 -9.61 -14.56
N VAL A 3 -8.55 -9.40 -14.18
CA VAL A 3 -9.68 -10.31 -14.45
C VAL A 3 -10.90 -9.49 -14.94
N PRO A 4 -11.53 -9.80 -16.08
CA PRO A 4 -11.26 -10.93 -16.98
C PRO A 4 -9.90 -10.83 -17.67
N THR A 5 -9.19 -11.95 -17.75
CA THR A 5 -7.94 -12.02 -18.53
C THR A 5 -8.28 -12.06 -20.02
N LEU A 6 -7.57 -11.28 -20.84
CA LEU A 6 -7.82 -11.15 -22.27
C LEU A 6 -7.85 -12.52 -22.97
N GLY A 7 -8.91 -12.77 -23.75
CA GLY A 7 -9.13 -14.04 -24.46
C GLY A 7 -9.55 -15.24 -23.60
N CYS A 8 -9.56 -15.15 -22.26
CA CYS A 8 -9.83 -16.30 -21.40
C CYS A 8 -11.33 -16.64 -21.32
N PRO A 9 -11.75 -17.89 -21.67
CA PRO A 9 -13.16 -18.29 -21.67
C PRO A 9 -13.64 -18.89 -20.34
N CYS A 10 -12.85 -18.82 -19.26
CA CYS A 10 -13.14 -19.50 -17.99
C CYS A 10 -14.33 -18.90 -17.22
N ARG A 11 -14.82 -19.63 -16.22
CA ARG A 11 -16.03 -19.27 -15.44
C ARG A 11 -15.91 -17.95 -14.69
N VAL A 12 -14.74 -17.62 -14.14
CA VAL A 12 -14.50 -16.37 -13.40
C VAL A 12 -14.40 -15.18 -14.36
N CYS A 13 -13.66 -15.33 -15.47
CA CYS A 13 -13.63 -14.31 -16.54
C CYS A 13 -15.03 -13.99 -17.09
N LYS A 14 -15.88 -15.02 -17.25
CA LYS A 14 -17.29 -14.90 -17.67
C LYS A 14 -18.28 -14.61 -16.53
N SER A 15 -17.83 -14.45 -15.28
CA SER A 15 -18.70 -14.25 -14.12
C SER A 15 -19.52 -12.96 -14.25
N ASN A 16 -20.74 -12.96 -13.72
CA ASN A 16 -21.57 -11.76 -13.58
C ASN A 16 -21.44 -11.12 -12.18
N ASP A 17 -20.66 -11.72 -11.26
CA ASP A 17 -20.31 -11.07 -10.00
C ASP A 17 -19.40 -9.87 -10.30
N PRO A 18 -19.77 -8.62 -9.93
CA PRO A 18 -18.92 -7.46 -10.19
C PRO A 18 -17.58 -7.53 -9.46
N ARG A 19 -17.45 -8.36 -8.42
CA ARG A 19 -16.22 -8.54 -7.62
C ARG A 19 -15.24 -9.53 -8.25
N ASP A 20 -15.65 -10.25 -9.30
CA ASP A 20 -14.76 -10.97 -10.22
C ASP A 20 -14.21 -10.06 -11.34
N LYS A 21 -14.58 -8.76 -11.36
CA LYS A 21 -13.99 -7.76 -12.25
C LYS A 21 -12.91 -7.00 -11.47
N ARG A 22 -11.66 -7.32 -11.77
CA ARG A 22 -10.45 -6.93 -11.04
C ARG A 22 -9.48 -6.21 -11.96
N LEU A 23 -9.25 -4.93 -11.70
CA LEU A 23 -8.19 -4.12 -12.32
C LEU A 23 -6.81 -4.55 -11.79
N ARG A 24 -5.73 -3.93 -12.29
CA ARG A 24 -4.37 -4.16 -11.78
C ARG A 24 -4.20 -3.58 -10.36
N PRO A 25 -3.37 -4.19 -9.50
CA PRO A 25 -3.22 -3.81 -8.09
C PRO A 25 -2.81 -2.35 -7.91
N SER A 26 -3.46 -1.68 -6.96
CA SER A 26 -3.15 -0.34 -6.46
C SER A 26 -3.98 -0.10 -5.20
N VAL A 27 -3.55 0.79 -4.30
CA VAL A 27 -4.39 1.26 -3.18
C VAL A 27 -4.24 2.76 -2.97
N LEU A 28 -5.33 3.41 -2.57
CA LEU A 28 -5.37 4.83 -2.21
C LEU A 28 -5.49 4.97 -0.68
N ILE A 29 -4.61 5.77 -0.09
CA ILE A 29 -4.60 6.08 1.35
C ILE A 29 -4.93 7.56 1.53
N SER A 30 -6.09 7.84 2.10
CA SER A 30 -6.68 9.18 2.17
C SER A 30 -6.74 9.70 3.60
N ARG A 31 -6.27 10.93 3.86
CA ARG A 31 -6.39 11.59 5.18
C ARG A 31 -6.57 13.09 5.03
N GLY A 32 -7.69 13.62 5.55
CA GLY A 32 -7.94 15.07 5.60
C GLY A 32 -7.98 15.76 4.22
N GLY A 33 -8.49 15.07 3.19
CA GLY A 33 -8.53 15.59 1.81
C GLY A 33 -7.19 15.55 1.07
N ARG A 34 -6.18 14.88 1.63
CA ARG A 34 -4.90 14.56 0.97
C ARG A 34 -4.77 13.06 0.75
N ASN A 35 -4.07 12.67 -0.31
CA ASN A 35 -4.05 11.28 -0.77
C ASN A 35 -2.63 10.79 -1.11
N VAL A 36 -2.30 9.57 -0.70
CA VAL A 36 -1.12 8.80 -1.15
C VAL A 36 -1.61 7.64 -1.99
N LEU A 37 -1.02 7.41 -3.16
CA LEU A 37 -1.27 6.23 -3.97
C LEU A 37 -0.14 5.23 -3.77
N ILE A 38 -0.43 3.93 -3.63
CA ILE A 38 0.53 2.86 -3.84
C ILE A 38 0.29 2.26 -5.23
N ASP A 39 1.34 2.27 -6.05
CA ASP A 39 1.42 1.82 -7.44
C ASP A 39 0.50 2.57 -8.43
N THR A 40 1.12 3.14 -9.47
CA THR A 40 0.43 3.73 -10.64
C THR A 40 0.17 2.64 -11.68
N SER A 41 -0.79 1.77 -11.41
CA SER A 41 -1.16 0.68 -12.32
C SER A 41 -1.56 1.19 -13.72
N PRO A 42 -1.49 0.40 -14.80
CA PRO A 42 -2.04 0.80 -16.11
C PRO A 42 -3.57 0.89 -16.15
N ASP A 43 -4.27 0.75 -15.02
CA ASP A 43 -5.68 1.15 -14.86
C ASP A 43 -5.82 2.46 -14.04
N PHE A 44 -4.73 3.11 -13.63
CA PHE A 44 -4.73 4.24 -12.69
C PHE A 44 -5.72 5.34 -13.07
N ARG A 45 -5.81 5.74 -14.36
CA ARG A 45 -6.81 6.71 -14.83
C ARG A 45 -8.24 6.26 -14.56
N GLN A 46 -8.56 4.98 -14.75
CA GLN A 46 -9.89 4.43 -14.44
C GLN A 46 -10.12 4.34 -12.93
N GLN A 47 -9.10 3.95 -12.16
CA GLN A 47 -9.15 3.87 -10.70
C GLN A 47 -9.39 5.26 -10.08
N ALA A 48 -8.61 6.27 -10.49
CA ALA A 48 -8.73 7.67 -10.09
C ALA A 48 -10.10 8.27 -10.46
N LEU A 49 -10.60 8.04 -11.68
CA LEU A 49 -11.93 8.50 -12.10
C LEU A 49 -13.05 7.82 -11.28
N ARG A 50 -12.91 6.53 -10.96
CA ARG A 50 -13.92 5.77 -10.19
C ARG A 50 -14.10 6.27 -8.76
N VAL A 51 -13.04 6.78 -8.13
CA VAL A 51 -13.07 7.30 -6.75
C VAL A 51 -13.14 8.83 -6.68
N GLY A 52 -13.24 9.53 -7.81
CA GLY A 52 -13.31 11.00 -7.84
C GLY A 52 -12.01 11.68 -7.38
N LEU A 53 -10.85 11.10 -7.68
CA LEU A 53 -9.54 11.58 -7.20
C LEU A 53 -9.19 12.94 -7.82
N GLU A 54 -9.44 14.04 -7.10
CA GLU A 54 -9.10 15.41 -7.55
C GLU A 54 -7.68 15.89 -7.18
N ARG A 55 -6.99 15.16 -6.30
CA ARG A 55 -5.72 15.56 -5.69
C ARG A 55 -4.86 14.34 -5.40
N LEU A 56 -3.55 14.42 -5.63
CA LEU A 56 -2.58 13.41 -5.25
C LEU A 56 -1.38 14.09 -4.56
N ASP A 57 -1.01 13.67 -3.36
CA ASP A 57 0.06 14.31 -2.57
C ASP A 57 1.38 13.54 -2.58
N ALA A 58 1.35 12.22 -2.80
CA ALA A 58 2.53 11.37 -2.99
C ALA A 58 2.19 10.05 -3.71
N ILE A 59 3.22 9.40 -4.27
CA ILE A 59 3.14 8.04 -4.83
C ILE A 59 4.19 7.16 -4.14
N LEU A 60 3.79 5.98 -3.70
CA LEU A 60 4.69 4.88 -3.33
C LEU A 60 4.72 3.88 -4.49
N LEU A 61 5.88 3.35 -4.85
CA LEU A 61 5.99 2.25 -5.80
C LEU A 61 6.58 1.04 -5.08
N THR A 62 5.88 -0.10 -5.17
CA THR A 62 6.29 -1.38 -4.57
C THR A 62 7.48 -1.97 -5.34
N HIS A 63 7.36 -2.02 -6.66
CA HIS A 63 8.39 -2.49 -7.57
C HIS A 63 8.19 -2.03 -9.03
N GLY A 64 9.11 -2.40 -9.91
CA GLY A 64 9.17 -1.94 -11.30
C GLY A 64 8.36 -2.73 -12.34
N HIS A 65 7.42 -3.60 -11.96
CA HIS A 65 6.65 -4.38 -12.94
C HIS A 65 5.54 -3.57 -13.63
N ALA A 66 5.19 -4.02 -14.85
CA ALA A 66 4.31 -3.30 -15.77
C ALA A 66 2.93 -2.99 -15.17
N ASP A 67 2.37 -3.93 -14.39
CA ASP A 67 1.09 -3.82 -13.69
C ASP A 67 1.08 -2.73 -12.61
N HIS A 68 2.25 -2.27 -12.15
CA HIS A 68 2.43 -1.35 -11.01
C HIS A 68 2.89 0.04 -11.46
N ILE A 69 3.48 0.15 -12.65
CA ILE A 69 4.08 1.42 -13.11
C ILE A 69 3.47 2.02 -14.37
N LEU A 70 2.76 1.26 -15.22
CA LEU A 70 2.42 1.77 -16.57
C LEU A 70 1.34 2.88 -16.61
N GLY A 71 0.71 3.23 -15.50
CA GLY A 71 -0.15 4.42 -15.37
C GLY A 71 0.57 5.71 -14.99
N PHE A 72 1.90 5.69 -14.82
CA PHE A 72 2.69 6.83 -14.33
C PHE A 72 2.59 8.09 -15.22
N ASP A 73 2.27 7.95 -16.51
CA ASP A 73 2.05 9.09 -17.41
C ASP A 73 0.72 9.83 -17.14
N ASP A 74 -0.27 9.15 -16.57
CA ASP A 74 -1.58 9.74 -16.25
C ASP A 74 -1.57 10.61 -14.98
N ILE A 75 -0.41 10.84 -14.35
CA ILE A 75 -0.28 11.73 -13.18
C ILE A 75 -0.24 13.22 -13.55
N ARG A 76 0.00 13.56 -14.83
CA ARG A 76 0.10 14.94 -15.35
C ARG A 76 -1.04 15.88 -14.91
N PRO A 77 -2.33 15.48 -14.89
CA PRO A 77 -3.42 16.39 -14.49
C PRO A 77 -3.26 16.88 -13.04
N PHE A 78 -2.71 16.06 -12.15
CA PHE A 78 -2.40 16.45 -10.77
C PHE A 78 -1.24 17.44 -10.72
N ASN A 79 -0.16 17.23 -11.48
CA ASN A 79 0.93 18.20 -11.59
C ASN A 79 0.43 19.57 -12.08
N ILE A 80 -0.41 19.59 -13.11
CA ILE A 80 -0.97 20.83 -13.69
C ILE A 80 -1.92 21.52 -12.71
N ARG A 81 -2.83 20.77 -12.07
CA ARG A 81 -3.82 21.29 -11.11
C ARG A 81 -3.17 21.81 -9.82
N GLN A 82 -2.12 21.14 -9.33
CA GLN A 82 -1.43 21.48 -8.08
C GLN A 82 -0.22 22.39 -8.27
N ARG A 83 0.27 22.56 -9.50
CA ARG A 83 1.46 23.33 -9.88
C ARG A 83 2.73 22.89 -9.12
N SER A 84 2.86 21.58 -8.91
CA SER A 84 3.96 20.96 -8.15
C SER A 84 4.43 19.66 -8.81
N ALA A 85 5.71 19.35 -8.63
CA ALA A 85 6.18 17.97 -8.79
C ALA A 85 5.48 17.06 -7.77
N LEU A 86 5.28 15.79 -8.14
CA LEU A 86 4.78 14.75 -7.24
C LEU A 86 5.96 14.03 -6.59
N PRO A 87 6.03 13.92 -5.25
CA PRO A 87 7.04 13.12 -4.60
C PRO A 87 6.70 11.63 -4.75
N VAL A 88 7.62 10.87 -5.33
CA VAL A 88 7.54 9.42 -5.56
C VAL A 88 8.57 8.74 -4.66
N TYR A 89 8.21 7.64 -4.00
CA TYR A 89 9.05 6.92 -3.05
C TYR A 89 9.15 5.43 -3.42
N SER A 90 10.37 4.88 -3.45
CA SER A 90 10.61 3.46 -3.74
C SER A 90 12.08 3.06 -3.43
N ASN A 91 12.48 1.83 -3.78
CA ASN A 91 13.89 1.44 -3.81
C ASN A 91 14.58 1.89 -5.12
N GLU A 92 15.92 1.84 -5.14
CA GLU A 92 16.71 2.37 -6.27
C GLU A 92 16.55 1.50 -7.52
N GLU A 93 16.42 0.20 -7.33
CA GLU A 93 16.14 -0.83 -8.32
C GLU A 93 14.88 -0.48 -9.13
N THR A 94 13.79 -0.11 -8.46
CA THR A 94 12.55 0.36 -9.09
C THR A 94 12.75 1.68 -9.83
N PHE A 95 13.50 2.64 -9.27
CA PHE A 95 13.79 3.89 -9.97
C PHE A 95 14.69 3.72 -11.20
N ARG A 96 15.56 2.70 -11.27
CA ARG A 96 16.25 2.33 -12.52
C ARG A 96 15.25 1.86 -13.59
N VAL A 97 14.20 1.14 -13.22
CA VAL A 97 13.14 0.75 -14.17
C VAL A 97 12.29 1.96 -14.58
N ILE A 98 11.86 2.79 -13.64
CA ILE A 98 11.08 4.02 -13.92
C ILE A 98 11.85 4.95 -14.88
N ARG A 99 13.12 5.25 -14.60
CA ARG A 99 13.95 6.12 -15.47
C ARG A 99 14.23 5.50 -16.85
N ARG A 100 14.17 4.17 -16.99
CA ARG A 100 14.29 3.47 -18.28
C ARG A 100 12.99 3.48 -19.08
N VAL A 101 11.86 3.18 -18.45
CA VAL A 101 10.53 3.08 -19.10
C VAL A 101 9.97 4.46 -19.43
N PHE A 102 10.16 5.42 -18.52
CA PHE A 102 9.66 6.79 -18.63
C PHE A 102 10.81 7.78 -18.90
N ALA A 103 11.78 7.41 -19.74
CA ALA A 103 12.98 8.21 -19.99
C ALA A 103 12.69 9.68 -20.39
N TYR A 104 11.59 9.92 -21.12
CA TYR A 104 11.13 11.26 -21.51
C TYR A 104 10.66 12.16 -20.34
N VAL A 105 10.38 11.59 -19.17
CA VAL A 105 10.07 12.32 -17.92
C VAL A 105 11.34 12.91 -17.29
N PHE A 106 12.50 12.36 -17.63
CA PHE A 106 13.80 12.69 -17.06
C PHE A 106 14.76 13.25 -18.13
N ASP A 107 14.20 13.78 -19.22
CA ASP A 107 14.95 14.43 -20.29
C ASP A 107 14.83 15.97 -20.15
N ASP A 108 15.94 16.64 -19.85
CA ASP A 108 15.99 18.11 -19.67
C ASP A 108 15.77 18.92 -20.96
N LYS A 109 15.57 18.26 -22.11
CA LYS A 109 15.28 18.93 -23.39
C LYS A 109 13.94 19.67 -23.35
N PRO A 110 13.85 20.90 -23.89
CA PRO A 110 12.59 21.61 -24.05
C PRO A 110 11.56 20.79 -24.85
N THR A 111 10.35 20.68 -24.31
CA THR A 111 9.22 19.97 -24.91
C THR A 111 8.01 20.90 -25.06
N LEU A 112 7.23 20.70 -26.12
CA LEU A 112 5.96 21.40 -26.36
C LEU A 112 4.75 20.70 -25.70
N SER A 113 4.97 19.55 -25.07
CA SER A 113 3.94 18.73 -24.42
C SER A 113 4.12 18.71 -22.91
N THR A 114 3.02 18.53 -22.17
CA THR A 114 3.07 18.29 -20.72
C THR A 114 3.63 16.90 -20.44
N VAL A 115 4.76 16.84 -19.75
CA VAL A 115 5.32 15.60 -19.16
C VAL A 115 4.95 15.51 -17.68
N PRO A 116 4.88 14.29 -17.09
CA PRO A 116 4.88 14.11 -15.65
C PRO A 116 5.99 14.92 -14.97
N SER A 117 5.72 15.48 -13.78
CA SER A 117 6.71 16.20 -12.99
C SER A 117 6.84 15.52 -11.63
N VAL A 118 8.04 15.04 -11.31
CA VAL A 118 8.25 14.17 -10.13
C VAL A 118 9.55 14.47 -9.39
N THR A 119 9.57 14.13 -8.12
CA THR A 119 10.80 14.06 -7.30
C THR A 119 10.94 12.64 -6.80
N LEU A 120 12.05 11.96 -7.11
CA LEU A 120 12.29 10.58 -6.71
C LEU A 120 13.00 10.54 -5.34
N ASN A 121 12.47 9.76 -4.40
CA ASN A 121 12.92 9.68 -3.02
C ASN A 121 13.24 8.22 -2.68
N THR A 122 14.53 7.84 -2.65
CA THR A 122 14.93 6.45 -2.42
C THR A 122 14.83 6.11 -0.93
N VAL A 123 13.91 5.22 -0.56
CA VAL A 123 13.61 4.87 0.84
C VAL A 123 14.24 3.54 1.27
N ARG A 124 14.79 3.51 2.49
CA ARG A 124 15.29 2.31 3.19
C ARG A 124 15.00 2.31 4.70
N SER A 125 14.30 3.34 5.16
CA SER A 125 13.98 3.62 6.56
C SER A 125 12.58 4.25 6.61
N PRO A 126 11.93 4.30 7.79
CA PRO A 126 10.65 4.99 7.92
C PRO A 126 10.70 6.46 7.50
N PHE A 127 9.59 6.97 6.99
CA PHE A 127 9.38 8.35 6.53
C PHE A 127 7.94 8.78 6.83
N GLU A 128 7.62 10.08 6.77
CA GLU A 128 6.26 10.57 7.06
C GLU A 128 5.55 11.01 5.77
N LEU A 129 4.30 10.57 5.60
CA LEU A 129 3.35 11.16 4.66
C LEU A 129 2.01 11.42 5.36
N LEU A 130 1.41 12.59 5.12
CA LEU A 130 0.12 13.01 5.69
C LEU A 130 0.05 12.99 7.23
N GLY A 131 1.18 13.09 7.95
CA GLY A 131 1.22 12.90 9.40
C GLY A 131 1.09 11.43 9.85
N ILE A 132 1.42 10.49 8.98
CA ILE A 132 1.41 9.05 9.21
C ILE A 132 2.85 8.54 8.98
N PRO A 133 3.46 7.81 9.93
CA PRO A 133 4.70 7.08 9.68
C PRO A 133 4.46 5.94 8.68
N PHE A 134 5.12 6.01 7.54
CA PHE A 134 5.25 4.92 6.57
C PHE A 134 6.57 4.19 6.80
N VAL A 135 6.52 2.87 6.94
CA VAL A 135 7.67 1.98 7.10
C VAL A 135 7.77 1.14 5.82
N PRO A 136 8.84 1.26 5.00
CA PRO A 136 9.07 0.34 3.90
C PRO A 136 9.43 -1.05 4.47
N VAL A 137 8.80 -2.08 3.94
CA VAL A 137 8.96 -3.48 4.36
C VAL A 137 9.56 -4.26 3.19
N PRO A 138 10.84 -4.66 3.23
CA PRO A 138 11.44 -5.46 2.17
C PRO A 138 10.78 -6.84 2.06
N LEU A 139 10.44 -7.26 0.85
CA LEU A 139 9.84 -8.55 0.51
C LEU A 139 10.62 -9.21 -0.63
N LEU A 140 10.44 -10.52 -0.83
CA LEU A 140 11.04 -11.26 -1.94
C LEU A 140 9.98 -11.66 -2.96
N HIS A 141 10.11 -11.15 -4.18
CA HIS A 141 9.36 -11.54 -5.37
C HIS A 141 10.23 -12.51 -6.19
N GLY A 142 10.17 -13.80 -5.87
CA GLY A 142 11.19 -14.76 -6.28
C GLY A 142 12.54 -14.39 -5.64
N GLU A 143 13.53 -14.06 -6.47
CA GLU A 143 14.84 -13.53 -6.02
C GLU A 143 14.91 -11.99 -6.00
N MET A 144 13.87 -11.27 -6.45
CA MET A 144 13.87 -9.81 -6.51
C MET A 144 13.43 -9.20 -5.18
N GLU A 145 14.16 -8.21 -4.68
CA GLU A 145 13.70 -7.38 -3.55
C GLU A 145 12.63 -6.37 -4.03
N VAL A 146 11.45 -6.43 -3.42
CA VAL A 146 10.34 -5.50 -3.63
C VAL A 146 9.92 -4.87 -2.30
N LEU A 147 9.15 -3.77 -2.34
CA LEU A 147 8.68 -3.08 -1.15
C LEU A 147 7.19 -3.32 -0.89
N GLY A 148 6.89 -3.87 0.28
CA GLY A 148 5.65 -3.56 0.98
C GLY A 148 5.76 -2.25 1.79
N PHE A 149 4.65 -1.78 2.34
CA PHE A 149 4.58 -0.57 3.16
C PHE A 149 3.65 -0.76 4.36
N ARG A 150 4.13 -0.56 5.58
CA ARG A 150 3.31 -0.42 6.80
C ARG A 150 3.01 1.06 7.05
N PHE A 151 1.78 1.37 7.47
CA PHE A 151 1.31 2.70 7.84
C PHE A 151 0.43 2.61 9.09
N GLY A 152 1.00 3.01 10.23
CA GLY A 152 0.39 2.80 11.54
C GLY A 152 0.20 1.31 11.86
N ARG A 153 -1.06 0.91 12.13
CA ARG A 153 -1.47 -0.48 12.37
C ARG A 153 -2.08 -1.16 11.13
N ALA A 154 -1.85 -0.62 9.93
CA ALA A 154 -2.15 -1.26 8.65
C ALA A 154 -0.88 -1.48 7.82
N ALA A 155 -0.90 -2.41 6.86
CA ALA A 155 0.21 -2.63 5.92
C ALA A 155 -0.26 -3.03 4.52
N TYR A 156 0.65 -3.02 3.53
CA TYR A 156 0.42 -3.38 2.13
C TYR A 156 1.63 -4.08 1.50
N LEU A 157 1.46 -5.34 1.11
CA LEU A 157 2.46 -6.34 0.73
C LEU A 157 2.00 -7.09 -0.54
N THR A 158 1.89 -6.41 -1.68
CA THR A 158 1.63 -7.11 -2.96
C THR A 158 2.89 -7.84 -3.44
N ASP A 159 2.73 -8.80 -4.36
CA ASP A 159 3.80 -9.34 -5.22
C ASP A 159 4.97 -9.97 -4.45
N PHE A 160 4.73 -10.98 -3.62
CA PHE A 160 5.83 -11.69 -2.94
C PHE A 160 5.66 -13.21 -2.87
N SER A 161 6.78 -13.93 -2.93
CA SER A 161 6.92 -15.36 -2.64
C SER A 161 7.41 -15.62 -1.21
N ALA A 162 8.12 -14.67 -0.57
CA ALA A 162 8.54 -14.79 0.82
C ALA A 162 8.69 -13.44 1.55
N VAL A 163 8.51 -13.44 2.87
CA VAL A 163 8.84 -12.34 3.79
C VAL A 163 10.14 -12.69 4.52
N PRO A 164 11.20 -11.87 4.44
CA PRO A 164 12.42 -12.07 5.25
C PRO A 164 12.16 -11.92 6.75
N ASP A 165 12.90 -12.65 7.59
CA ASP A 165 12.78 -12.60 9.07
C ASP A 165 12.89 -11.17 9.62
N ALA A 166 13.81 -10.38 9.07
CA ALA A 166 14.00 -8.97 9.45
C ALA A 166 12.78 -8.07 9.12
N SER A 167 11.96 -8.48 8.15
CA SER A 167 10.73 -7.82 7.75
C SER A 167 9.51 -8.30 8.56
N MET A 168 9.52 -9.54 9.08
CA MET A 168 8.45 -10.05 9.94
C MET A 168 8.28 -9.19 11.20
N ALA A 169 9.38 -8.76 11.83
CA ALA A 169 9.37 -7.85 12.98
C ALA A 169 8.75 -6.47 12.67
N LEU A 170 8.77 -6.03 11.39
CA LEU A 170 8.13 -4.78 10.97
C LEU A 170 6.60 -4.91 10.88
N LEU A 171 6.04 -6.12 10.94
CA LEU A 171 4.62 -6.41 10.72
C LEU A 171 3.86 -6.83 11.99
N GLU A 172 4.49 -6.73 13.17
CA GLU A 172 3.84 -7.07 14.45
C GLU A 172 2.72 -6.08 14.84
N GLY A 173 1.64 -6.60 15.41
CA GLY A 173 0.61 -5.80 16.10
C GLY A 173 -0.33 -5.01 15.17
N LEU A 174 -0.45 -5.41 13.91
CA LEU A 174 -1.39 -4.84 12.94
C LEU A 174 -2.86 -5.09 13.33
N ASP A 175 -3.78 -4.29 12.80
CA ASP A 175 -5.21 -4.62 12.69
C ASP A 175 -5.56 -5.12 11.28
N GLU A 176 -4.85 -4.59 10.26
CA GLU A 176 -5.11 -4.74 8.82
C GLU A 176 -3.75 -4.98 8.08
N LEU A 177 -3.68 -5.73 6.97
CA LEU A 177 -2.41 -6.27 6.41
C LEU A 177 -2.53 -6.67 4.91
N VAL A 178 -2.68 -5.73 4.00
CA VAL A 178 -2.94 -6.02 2.59
C VAL A 178 -1.83 -6.91 2.02
N LEU A 179 -2.11 -8.13 1.53
CA LEU A 179 -1.11 -9.09 1.03
C LEU A 179 -1.51 -9.89 -0.23
N ASP A 180 -0.50 -10.35 -0.97
CA ASP A 180 -0.58 -11.30 -2.08
C ASP A 180 -1.34 -12.61 -1.75
N ALA A 181 -2.28 -13.01 -2.60
CA ALA A 181 -2.66 -14.42 -2.79
C ALA A 181 -3.15 -14.64 -4.24
N LEU A 182 -2.23 -14.90 -5.16
CA LEU A 182 -2.52 -15.04 -6.59
C LEU A 182 -3.63 -16.07 -6.89
N ARG A 183 -3.53 -17.29 -6.34
CA ARG A 183 -4.35 -18.48 -6.70
C ARG A 183 -4.10 -19.65 -5.74
N ASP A 184 -4.76 -20.80 -5.92
CA ASP A 184 -4.43 -22.01 -5.15
C ASP A 184 -3.16 -22.74 -5.63
N ILE A 185 -2.82 -22.64 -6.92
CA ILE A 185 -1.68 -23.36 -7.52
C ILE A 185 -0.35 -22.62 -7.24
N PRO A 186 0.72 -23.30 -6.78
CA PRO A 186 2.03 -22.69 -6.54
C PRO A 186 2.56 -21.81 -7.67
N HIS A 187 3.28 -20.74 -7.30
CA HIS A 187 3.92 -19.81 -8.22
C HIS A 187 5.28 -19.35 -7.65
N PRO A 188 6.35 -19.23 -8.45
CA PRO A 188 7.68 -18.91 -7.92
C PRO A 188 7.81 -17.47 -7.37
N MET A 189 6.88 -16.57 -7.69
CA MET A 189 6.97 -15.13 -7.35
C MET A 189 5.82 -14.61 -6.44
N HIS A 190 4.80 -15.42 -6.17
CA HIS A 190 3.53 -15.02 -5.53
C HIS A 190 3.10 -16.07 -4.49
N GLN A 191 2.25 -15.70 -3.54
CA GLN A 191 1.67 -16.64 -2.58
C GLN A 191 0.57 -17.49 -3.22
N THR A 192 0.41 -18.74 -2.77
CA THR A 192 -0.88 -19.43 -2.90
C THR A 192 -1.88 -18.96 -1.85
N VAL A 193 -3.16 -19.26 -2.02
CA VAL A 193 -4.18 -19.10 -0.96
C VAL A 193 -3.81 -19.87 0.31
N GLU A 194 -3.06 -20.97 0.25
CA GLU A 194 -2.58 -21.68 1.44
C GLU A 194 -1.39 -20.95 2.10
N GLN A 195 -0.46 -20.42 1.31
CA GLN A 195 0.68 -19.63 1.79
C GLN A 195 0.27 -18.22 2.28
N ALA A 196 -0.82 -17.66 1.76
CA ALA A 196 -1.43 -16.40 2.19
C ALA A 196 -2.48 -16.58 3.28
N LEU A 197 -3.16 -17.74 3.32
CA LEU A 197 -3.61 -18.34 4.59
C LEU A 197 -2.43 -18.68 5.49
N ALA A 198 -1.22 -18.18 5.18
CA ALA A 198 -0.02 -18.27 5.96
C ALA A 198 0.77 -16.99 6.44
N LEU A 199 0.13 -15.88 6.88
CA LEU A 199 0.76 -14.72 7.59
C LEU A 199 0.12 -14.06 8.92
N ILE A 200 -1.18 -14.10 9.32
CA ILE A 200 -1.77 -13.70 10.66
C ILE A 200 -1.82 -14.72 11.82
N GLN A 201 -2.21 -15.98 11.70
CA GLN A 201 -2.01 -16.89 12.85
C GLN A 201 -0.51 -16.95 13.28
N GLN A 202 0.42 -16.38 12.49
CA GLN A 202 1.66 -15.72 12.93
C GLN A 202 1.51 -14.25 13.43
N LEU A 203 1.31 -13.24 12.55
CA LEU A 203 1.40 -11.78 12.89
C LEU A 203 0.20 -11.18 13.65
N ASN A 204 -0.90 -11.90 13.62
CA ASN A 204 -2.23 -11.78 14.20
C ASN A 204 -3.05 -10.48 13.99
N PRO A 205 -3.08 -9.86 12.79
CA PRO A 205 -4.08 -8.83 12.50
C PRO A 205 -5.53 -9.27 12.71
N ARG A 206 -6.35 -8.29 13.09
CA ARG A 206 -7.77 -8.40 13.42
C ARG A 206 -8.66 -8.87 12.26
N ARG A 207 -8.27 -8.64 11.01
CA ARG A 207 -9.03 -9.01 9.79
C ARG A 207 -8.14 -9.67 8.73
N ALA A 208 -8.72 -10.20 7.63
CA ALA A 208 -7.98 -10.91 6.57
C ALA A 208 -8.45 -11.02 5.04
N TRP A 209 -8.60 -10.00 4.15
CA TRP A 209 -8.87 -10.28 2.68
C TRP A 209 -7.63 -10.64 1.79
N PHE A 210 -7.71 -10.99 0.49
CA PHE A 210 -6.53 -11.26 -0.39
C PHE A 210 -6.42 -10.41 -1.69
N THR A 211 -5.20 -10.25 -2.26
CA THR A 211 -4.85 -9.37 -3.41
C THR A 211 -4.08 -10.06 -4.52
N HIS A 212 -3.84 -9.34 -5.62
CA HIS A 212 -3.16 -9.83 -6.83
C HIS A 212 -3.86 -11.05 -7.46
N ILE A 213 -5.15 -11.19 -7.20
CA ILE A 213 -5.93 -12.40 -7.47
C ILE A 213 -6.10 -12.65 -8.98
N ALA A 214 -5.69 -13.85 -9.42
CA ALA A 214 -5.92 -14.37 -10.76
C ALA A 214 -7.36 -14.88 -10.96
N HIS A 215 -7.70 -15.26 -12.20
CA HIS A 215 -9.02 -15.80 -12.53
C HIS A 215 -9.28 -17.23 -12.02
N ASP A 216 -8.40 -17.77 -11.17
CA ASP A 216 -8.55 -19.08 -10.52
C ASP A 216 -9.46 -19.02 -9.29
N LEU A 217 -9.66 -17.81 -8.70
CA LEU A 217 -10.40 -17.60 -7.45
C LEU A 217 -11.71 -16.82 -7.68
N PRO A 218 -12.87 -17.51 -7.80
CA PRO A 218 -14.18 -16.85 -7.84
C PRO A 218 -14.47 -16.18 -6.50
N HIS A 219 -14.92 -14.94 -6.51
CA HIS A 219 -14.99 -14.10 -5.32
C HIS A 219 -15.90 -14.68 -4.22
N SER A 220 -17.16 -14.97 -4.56
CA SER A 220 -18.15 -15.46 -3.58
C SER A 220 -17.79 -16.85 -3.03
N GLU A 221 -17.42 -17.78 -3.90
CA GLU A 221 -17.09 -19.17 -3.52
C GLU A 221 -15.82 -19.24 -2.65
N THR A 222 -14.83 -18.40 -2.93
CA THR A 222 -13.59 -18.38 -2.13
C THR A 222 -13.84 -17.79 -0.74
N ASN A 223 -14.62 -16.72 -0.62
CA ASN A 223 -15.02 -16.18 0.69
C ASN A 223 -15.80 -17.21 1.52
N GLU A 224 -16.70 -17.97 0.89
CA GLU A 224 -17.45 -19.04 1.57
C GLU A 224 -16.53 -20.21 2.00
N ARG A 225 -15.53 -20.56 1.16
CA ARG A 225 -14.48 -21.53 1.51
C ARG A 225 -13.67 -21.07 2.73
N LEU A 226 -13.21 -19.82 2.74
CA LEU A 226 -12.43 -19.26 3.85
C LEU A 226 -13.24 -19.30 5.15
N LEU A 227 -14.49 -18.84 5.14
CA LEU A 227 -15.40 -18.95 6.28
C LEU A 227 -15.53 -20.40 6.80
N LYS A 228 -15.72 -21.37 5.90
CA LYS A 228 -15.83 -22.81 6.24
C LYS A 228 -14.52 -23.42 6.79
N MET A 229 -13.36 -22.87 6.42
CA MET A 229 -12.05 -23.30 6.91
C MET A 229 -11.72 -22.75 8.32
N GLY A 230 -12.65 -22.09 9.01
CA GLY A 230 -12.41 -21.49 10.33
C GLY A 230 -11.73 -20.12 10.25
N HIS A 231 -11.78 -19.49 9.08
CA HIS A 231 -11.14 -18.22 8.77
C HIS A 231 -12.19 -17.11 8.52
N PRO A 232 -13.09 -16.80 9.48
CA PRO A 232 -14.22 -15.87 9.29
C PRO A 232 -13.80 -14.41 9.17
N HIS A 233 -12.60 -14.09 9.65
CA HIS A 233 -11.97 -12.80 9.45
C HIS A 233 -11.33 -12.71 8.06
N VAL A 234 -11.18 -13.83 7.32
CA VAL A 234 -10.47 -13.92 6.03
C VAL A 234 -11.41 -13.90 4.82
N GLN A 235 -11.05 -13.17 3.75
CA GLN A 235 -11.87 -12.93 2.55
C GLN A 235 -10.99 -12.74 1.28
N LEU A 236 -11.58 -12.33 0.14
CA LEU A 236 -10.91 -11.78 -1.05
C LEU A 236 -11.28 -10.32 -1.23
N ALA A 237 -10.34 -9.48 -1.65
CA ALA A 237 -10.66 -8.09 -1.97
C ALA A 237 -11.45 -7.94 -3.27
N TYR A 238 -11.98 -6.75 -3.47
CA TYR A 238 -12.64 -6.31 -4.70
C TYR A 238 -12.39 -4.82 -4.95
N ASP A 239 -12.32 -4.43 -6.21
CA ASP A 239 -12.10 -3.04 -6.60
C ASP A 239 -13.18 -2.12 -6.01
N GLY A 240 -12.78 -1.08 -5.28
CA GLY A 240 -13.70 -0.17 -4.59
C GLY A 240 -14.17 -0.65 -3.21
N LEU A 241 -13.48 -1.63 -2.61
CA LEU A 241 -13.46 -1.84 -1.16
C LEU A 241 -12.84 -0.61 -0.46
N GLU A 242 -13.40 -0.22 0.68
CA GLU A 242 -12.95 0.90 1.51
C GLU A 242 -13.13 0.54 3.00
N PHE A 243 -12.16 0.88 3.84
CA PHE A 243 -12.23 0.72 5.29
C PHE A 243 -11.33 1.72 6.04
N GLU A 244 -11.72 2.11 7.25
CA GLU A 244 -10.89 2.93 8.13
C GLU A 244 -9.71 2.12 8.71
N VAL A 245 -8.52 2.72 8.73
CA VAL A 245 -7.29 2.16 9.31
C VAL A 245 -6.82 3.00 10.50
N GLN A 246 -6.25 2.37 11.53
CA GLN A 246 -5.62 3.09 12.64
C GLN A 246 -4.22 3.58 12.25
N ALA A 247 -4.11 4.88 11.95
CA ALA A 247 -2.84 5.56 11.77
C ALA A 247 -2.26 6.00 13.14
N ASP A 248 -1.06 5.52 13.47
CA ASP A 248 -0.28 6.06 14.58
C ASP A 248 0.03 7.56 14.30
N ALA A 249 -0.05 8.40 15.33
CA ALA A 249 0.01 9.85 15.16
C ALA A 249 1.44 10.38 14.99
N SER A 250 1.66 11.27 14.02
CA SER A 250 2.88 12.08 13.90
C SER A 250 3.03 13.08 15.04
N ASP A 251 4.18 13.07 15.72
CA ASP A 251 4.59 14.10 16.69
C ASP A 251 4.80 15.46 15.99
N LYS A 252 3.85 16.40 16.12
CA LYS A 252 4.06 17.80 15.71
C LYS A 252 4.52 18.65 16.89
N VAL A 253 5.68 19.29 16.72
CA VAL A 253 6.25 20.22 17.71
C VAL A 253 5.41 21.50 17.77
N SER A 254 4.56 21.63 18.79
CA SER A 254 3.85 22.86 19.11
C SER A 254 4.80 23.83 19.85
N GLY A 255 5.56 24.62 19.09
CA GLY A 255 6.39 25.69 19.62
C GLY A 255 5.60 26.99 19.77
N GLU A 256 5.01 27.23 20.94
CA GLU A 256 4.46 28.55 21.32
C GLU A 256 4.98 29.00 22.68
N HIS A 257 5.54 30.21 22.73
CA HIS A 257 5.77 30.93 23.98
C HIS A 257 4.44 31.51 24.46
N GLY A 258 4.01 31.16 25.66
CA GLY A 258 2.72 31.61 26.19
C GLY A 258 2.70 33.10 26.58
N VAL A 259 1.66 33.80 26.14
CA VAL A 259 1.17 35.04 26.76
C VAL A 259 -0.34 34.89 26.94
N SER A 260 -0.85 35.28 28.10
CA SER A 260 -2.29 35.22 28.42
C SER A 260 -2.95 36.59 28.24
N GLN A 261 -4.25 36.63 27.93
CA GLN A 261 -5.26 37.26 28.80
C GLN A 261 -6.71 37.19 28.28
N VAL A 262 -7.62 36.86 29.22
CA VAL A 262 -8.99 37.42 29.42
C VAL A 262 -10.08 37.17 28.35
N SER A 263 -11.32 37.12 28.84
CA SER A 263 -12.54 36.63 28.19
C SER A 263 -13.59 37.71 27.92
N ASN A 264 -14.53 37.44 27.00
CA ASN A 264 -15.95 37.77 27.16
C ASN A 264 -16.83 36.83 26.31
N ALA A 265 -18.13 36.75 26.59
CA ALA A 265 -19.02 35.69 26.05
C ALA A 265 -20.40 36.19 25.59
N ALA A 266 -20.93 35.60 24.50
CA ALA A 266 -22.37 35.60 24.18
C ALA A 266 -22.77 34.47 23.19
N THR A 267 -23.64 33.57 23.66
CA THR A 267 -24.70 32.83 22.93
C THR A 267 -24.53 32.28 21.49
N ALA A 268 -24.56 30.94 21.43
CA ALA A 268 -25.44 30.11 20.58
C ALA A 268 -25.28 30.04 19.04
N GLY A 269 -24.88 28.85 18.57
CA GLY A 269 -25.03 28.39 17.18
C GLY A 269 -24.65 26.91 17.04
N ALA A 270 -25.63 26.02 16.86
CA ALA A 270 -25.40 24.57 16.97
C ALA A 270 -24.81 23.94 15.69
N ARG A 271 -23.62 23.33 15.81
CA ARG A 271 -23.12 22.28 14.91
C ARG A 271 -22.40 21.20 15.73
N SER A 272 -22.55 19.94 15.31
CA SER A 272 -21.97 18.79 16.01
C SER A 272 -20.48 18.64 15.69
N THR A 273 -19.63 19.19 16.53
CA THR A 273 -18.18 19.01 16.46
C THR A 273 -17.81 17.64 17.03
N ARG A 274 -17.48 16.66 16.18
CA ARG A 274 -16.83 15.42 16.65
C ARG A 274 -15.37 15.72 17.02
N LEU A 275 -15.17 16.02 18.30
CA LEU A 275 -13.85 16.00 18.95
C LEU A 275 -13.65 14.65 19.63
N SER A 276 -12.52 13.99 19.37
CA SER A 276 -11.96 12.95 20.22
C SER A 276 -10.52 13.32 20.54
N ALA A 277 -10.22 13.46 21.83
CA ALA A 277 -8.90 13.85 22.32
C ALA A 277 -7.99 12.63 22.49
N PHE A 278 -6.67 12.84 22.36
CA PHE A 278 -5.66 11.83 22.61
C PHE A 278 -4.59 12.39 23.55
N SER A 279 -4.18 11.59 24.54
CA SER A 279 -3.16 11.94 25.53
C SER A 279 -1.76 11.60 25.05
N SER A 280 -0.75 12.35 25.52
CA SER A 280 0.61 12.33 24.97
C SER A 280 1.58 11.45 25.77
N SER A 281 2.34 10.61 25.05
CA SER A 281 3.59 9.99 25.52
C SER A 281 4.49 9.61 24.33
N ARG A 282 5.77 9.31 24.57
CA ARG A 282 6.85 9.47 23.56
C ARG A 282 7.17 8.24 22.70
N ALA A 283 7.84 8.54 21.59
CA ALA A 283 8.82 7.72 20.86
C ALA A 283 8.28 6.57 19.98
N TRP A 284 8.27 6.86 18.67
CA TRP A 284 8.01 5.88 17.60
C TRP A 284 9.31 5.44 16.88
N ALA A 285 10.21 6.38 16.53
CA ALA A 285 11.39 6.07 15.72
C ALA A 285 12.32 5.02 16.36
N SER A 286 12.52 5.08 17.68
CA SER A 286 13.33 4.11 18.43
C SER A 286 12.69 2.73 18.60
N ARG A 287 11.45 2.52 18.13
CA ARG A 287 10.80 1.19 18.10
C ARG A 287 11.17 0.38 16.85
N TYR A 288 11.53 1.07 15.76
CA TYR A 288 11.79 0.47 14.46
C TYR A 288 13.21 0.75 13.92
N ALA A 289 13.97 1.66 14.56
CA ALA A 289 15.38 1.90 14.24
C ALA A 289 16.29 0.95 15.03
N THR A 290 16.53 -0.25 14.48
CA THR A 290 17.63 -1.11 14.91
C THR A 290 18.95 -0.68 14.26
N ASP A 291 20.05 -0.77 15.01
CA ASP A 291 21.38 -0.33 14.58
C ASP A 291 21.96 -1.24 13.49
N SER A 292 22.13 -0.71 12.28
CA SER A 292 22.66 -1.43 11.11
C SER A 292 24.20 -1.40 11.00
N SER A 293 24.93 -1.12 12.09
CA SER A 293 26.39 -0.90 12.09
C SER A 293 27.28 -2.00 12.69
N ARG A 294 26.89 -3.29 12.66
CA ARG A 294 27.83 -4.40 12.94
C ARG A 294 27.68 -5.65 12.06
N HIS A 295 28.86 -6.17 11.68
CA HIS A 295 29.20 -7.48 11.10
C HIS A 295 28.62 -7.92 9.73
N ARG A 296 29.53 -8.08 8.76
CA ARG A 296 29.36 -8.93 7.57
C ARG A 296 29.77 -10.38 7.89
N ARG A 297 28.96 -11.39 7.52
CA ARG A 297 29.28 -12.48 6.55
C ARG A 297 28.40 -13.74 6.75
N ALA A 298 28.20 -14.44 5.63
CA ALA A 298 27.69 -15.82 5.45
C ALA A 298 26.15 -16.05 5.55
N ARG A 299 25.65 -16.76 4.52
CA ARG A 299 24.38 -17.54 4.45
C ARG A 299 24.74 -19.05 4.60
N PRO A 300 23.83 -20.05 4.44
CA PRO A 300 22.36 -20.01 4.27
C PRO A 300 21.55 -21.01 5.13
N ASP A 301 20.23 -20.82 5.13
CA ASP A 301 19.14 -21.83 5.14
C ASP A 301 18.99 -22.87 6.28
N PRO A 302 17.80 -23.48 6.45
CA PRO A 302 16.44 -22.95 6.21
C PRO A 302 15.44 -23.27 7.35
N GLN A 303 14.27 -22.62 7.39
CA GLN A 303 12.94 -23.28 7.31
C GLN A 303 11.72 -22.35 7.55
N PHE A 304 10.61 -22.76 6.92
CA PHE A 304 9.22 -22.27 6.96
C PHE A 304 8.62 -21.94 8.34
N GLY A 305 7.57 -21.09 8.41
CA GLY A 305 6.93 -20.64 9.68
C GLY A 305 5.38 -20.47 9.70
N LEU A 306 4.79 -19.62 8.83
CA LEU A 306 3.36 -19.62 8.39
C LEU A 306 2.17 -19.17 9.33
N HIS A 307 0.97 -19.09 8.71
CA HIS A 307 -0.48 -18.87 9.11
C HIS A 307 -1.16 -17.42 8.97
N SER A 308 -2.20 -17.13 8.08
CA SER A 308 -3.26 -16.06 7.56
C SER A 308 -3.11 -14.56 6.95
N ALA A 309 -4.13 -13.74 6.50
CA ALA A 309 -4.20 -12.19 6.28
C ALA A 309 -5.15 -11.70 5.11
N HIS A 310 -5.57 -10.42 4.75
CA HIS A 310 -5.31 -8.96 4.99
C HIS A 310 -5.70 -7.79 3.98
N VAL A 311 -6.51 -7.88 2.89
CA VAL A 311 -6.53 -6.89 1.74
C VAL A 311 -7.67 -5.88 1.56
#